data_AF-A0AAQ0TQE2-F1
#
_entry.id   AF-A0AAQ0TQE2-F1
#
_cell.length_a   1.000
_cell.length_b   1.000
_cell.length_c   1.000
_cell.angle_alpha   90.00
_cell.angle_beta   90.00
_cell.angle_gamma   90.00
#
_symmetry.space_group_name_H-M   'P 1'
#
loop_
_entity.id
_entity.type
_entity.pdbx_description
1 polymer ?
#
loop_
_entity_poly.entity_id
_entity_poly.type
_entity_poly.pdbx_seq_one_letter_code
_entity_poly.pdbx_strand_id
1 'polypeptide(L)'
;MTEDYLSHLLPSIGGALADFYDTLTPWLLFGLVLIITDLRFGIKKAVKRGEEIRGSTAWRRTINKMADYFCWVTLAGLCGRSVGIVLGIPIVSMALLLIIYGIEISSCLNNYFEYKGIKKRFNFFKLIGKKEIDDALEDIPEEAQEAELEE
;
A
#
# COMPACT_ATOMS: atom_id res chain seq x y z
N MET A 1 27.85 -20.67 -26.49
CA MET A 1 27.10 -21.48 -25.50
C MET A 1 26.45 -20.59 -24.45
N THR A 2 27.20 -19.71 -23.76
CA THR A 2 26.65 -18.77 -22.75
C THR A 2 25.69 -17.71 -23.33
N GLU A 3 25.95 -17.22 -24.55
CA GLU A 3 25.05 -16.27 -25.24
C GLU A 3 23.70 -16.88 -25.61
N ASP A 4 23.69 -18.17 -25.96
CA ASP A 4 22.50 -18.93 -26.32
C ASP A 4 21.57 -19.10 -25.10
N TYR A 5 22.15 -19.45 -23.93
CA TYR A 5 21.40 -19.52 -22.68
C TYR A 5 20.81 -18.18 -22.28
N LEU A 6 21.57 -17.08 -22.34
CA LEU A 6 21.05 -15.75 -22.00
C LEU A 6 19.92 -15.32 -22.96
N SER A 7 20.04 -15.63 -24.25
CA SER A 7 19.03 -15.30 -25.27
C SER A 7 17.69 -16.03 -25.07
N HIS A 8 17.70 -17.21 -24.44
CA HIS A 8 16.49 -17.97 -24.12
C HIS A 8 16.00 -17.76 -22.68
N LEU A 9 16.90 -17.53 -21.73
CA LEU A 9 16.58 -17.35 -20.32
C LEU A 9 15.92 -15.98 -20.07
N LEU A 10 16.40 -14.92 -20.73
CA LEU A 10 15.88 -13.56 -20.53
C LEU A 10 14.41 -13.41 -20.98
N PRO A 11 13.98 -13.91 -22.16
CA PRO A 11 12.58 -13.91 -22.55
C PRO A 11 11.71 -14.83 -21.68
N SER A 12 12.27 -15.95 -21.21
CA SER A 12 11.54 -16.91 -20.37
C SER A 12 11.22 -16.33 -18.99
N ILE A 13 12.22 -15.72 -18.34
CA ILE A 13 12.04 -15.01 -17.07
C ILE A 13 11.13 -13.79 -17.27
N GLY A 14 11.36 -13.03 -18.34
CA GLY A 14 10.55 -11.87 -18.69
C GLY A 14 9.07 -12.22 -18.89
N GLY A 15 8.78 -13.31 -19.61
CA GLY A 15 7.42 -13.81 -19.82
C GLY A 15 6.75 -14.24 -18.52
N ALA A 16 7.44 -15.02 -17.67
CA ALA A 16 6.89 -15.45 -16.38
C ALA A 16 6.58 -14.26 -15.44
N LEU A 17 7.42 -13.22 -15.45
CA LEU A 17 7.17 -11.99 -14.70
C LEU A 17 6.03 -11.19 -15.30
N ALA A 18 5.97 -11.07 -16.63
CA ALA A 18 4.87 -10.38 -17.32
C ALA A 18 3.53 -11.03 -17.00
N ASP A 19 3.42 -12.36 -17.11
CA ASP A 19 2.20 -13.12 -16.79
C ASP A 19 1.82 -12.98 -15.30
N PHE A 20 2.80 -12.84 -14.41
CA PHE A 20 2.53 -12.58 -13.00
C PHE A 20 1.97 -11.17 -12.78
N TYR A 21 2.63 -10.14 -13.31
CA TYR A 21 2.19 -8.75 -13.13
C TYR A 21 0.93 -8.40 -13.92
N ASP A 22 0.61 -9.10 -15.01
CA ASP A 22 -0.63 -8.89 -15.77
C ASP A 22 -1.84 -9.14 -14.86
N THR A 23 -1.81 -10.22 -14.07
CA THR A 23 -2.85 -10.51 -13.06
C THR A 23 -2.90 -9.50 -11.91
N LEU A 24 -1.78 -8.84 -11.61
CA LEU A 24 -1.67 -7.81 -10.55
C LEU A 24 -1.98 -6.39 -11.04
N THR A 25 -2.01 -6.17 -12.35
CA THR A 25 -2.15 -4.84 -12.96
C THR A 25 -3.39 -4.08 -12.47
N PRO A 26 -4.59 -4.69 -12.36
CA PRO A 26 -5.76 -3.99 -11.84
C PRO A 26 -5.57 -3.49 -10.40
N TRP A 27 -4.88 -4.27 -9.57
CA TRP A 27 -4.59 -3.93 -8.18
C TRP A 27 -3.56 -2.80 -8.09
N LEU A 28 -2.49 -2.87 -8.88
CA LEU A 28 -1.49 -1.79 -8.94
C LEU A 28 -2.11 -0.47 -9.42
N LEU A 29 -2.97 -0.50 -10.44
CA LEU A 29 -3.70 0.68 -10.91
C LEU A 29 -4.63 1.25 -9.83
N PHE A 30 -5.33 0.39 -9.10
CA PHE A 30 -6.17 0.82 -7.98
C PHE A 30 -5.35 1.48 -6.86
N GLY A 31 -4.21 0.90 -6.49
CA GLY A 31 -3.27 1.50 -5.52
C GLY A 31 -2.74 2.85 -5.99
N LEU A 32 -2.40 2.99 -7.27
CA LEU A 32 -1.98 4.27 -7.85
C LEU A 32 -3.05 5.36 -7.73
N VAL A 33 -4.32 5.03 -7.98
CA VAL A 33 -5.45 5.96 -7.81
C VAL A 33 -5.58 6.39 -6.34
N LEU A 34 -5.42 5.47 -5.40
CA LEU A 34 -5.45 5.79 -3.96
C LEU A 34 -4.28 6.70 -3.56
N ILE A 35 -3.06 6.44 -4.02
CA ILE A 35 -1.89 7.29 -3.75
C ILE A 35 -2.12 8.72 -4.26
N ILE A 36 -2.59 8.87 -5.50
CA ILE A 36 -2.87 10.19 -6.08
C ILE A 36 -3.95 10.92 -5.26
N THR A 37 -5.01 10.20 -4.89
CA THR A 37 -6.11 10.72 -4.10
C THR A 37 -5.64 11.16 -2.71
N ASP A 38 -4.81 10.36 -2.06
CA ASP A 38 -4.22 10.66 -0.77
C ASP A 38 -3.33 11.91 -0.83
N LEU A 39 -2.45 12.01 -1.84
CA LEU A 39 -1.60 13.18 -2.03
C LEU A 39 -2.45 14.45 -2.21
N ARG A 40 -3.51 14.38 -3.03
CA ARG A 40 -4.41 15.50 -3.28
C ARG A 40 -5.11 15.97 -2.00
N PHE A 41 -5.61 15.04 -1.17
CA PHE A 41 -6.28 15.40 0.07
C PHE A 41 -5.32 15.77 1.19
N GLY A 42 -4.13 15.16 1.25
CA GLY A 42 -3.06 15.51 2.17
C GLY A 42 -2.57 16.94 1.96
N ILE A 43 -2.38 17.37 0.71
CA ILE A 43 -2.05 18.76 0.38
C ILE A 43 -3.17 19.70 0.83
N LYS A 44 -4.43 19.40 0.48
CA LYS A 44 -5.59 20.24 0.88
C LYS A 44 -5.74 20.36 2.40
N LYS A 45 -5.44 19.29 3.13
CA LYS A 45 -5.39 19.29 4.60
C LYS A 45 -4.30 20.21 5.14
N ALA A 46 -3.07 20.09 4.62
CA ALA A 46 -1.95 20.96 5.01
C ALA A 46 -2.23 22.45 4.75
N VAL A 47 -2.78 22.77 3.56
CA VAL A 47 -3.23 24.15 3.22
C VAL A 47 -4.25 24.66 4.23
N LYS A 48 -5.26 23.84 4.57
CA LYS A 48 -6.32 24.25 5.52
C LYS A 48 -5.77 24.49 6.94
N ARG A 49 -4.73 23.77 7.34
CA ARG A 49 -4.05 23.95 8.63
C ARG A 49 -3.06 25.13 8.63
N GLY A 50 -2.79 25.73 7.47
CA GLY A 50 -1.80 26.80 7.33
C GLY A 50 -0.35 26.30 7.47
N GLU A 51 -0.11 25.01 7.26
CA GLU A 51 1.24 24.42 7.36
C GLU A 51 2.07 24.71 6.11
N GLU A 52 3.37 24.92 6.28
CA GLU A 52 4.28 25.01 5.15
C GLU A 52 4.39 23.67 4.42
N ILE A 53 3.99 23.65 3.15
CA ILE A 53 4.07 22.46 2.32
C ILE A 53 5.50 22.35 1.78
N ARG A 54 6.32 21.56 2.47
CA ARG A 54 7.64 21.18 1.94
C ARG A 54 7.47 20.07 0.90
N GLY A 55 7.58 20.41 -0.39
CA GLY A 55 7.43 19.45 -1.50
C GLY A 55 8.29 18.19 -1.37
N SER A 56 9.51 18.32 -0.82
CA SER A 56 10.40 17.19 -0.53
C SER A 56 9.82 16.17 0.44
N THR A 57 9.02 16.60 1.43
CA THR A 57 8.37 15.70 2.39
C THR A 57 7.19 14.98 1.73
N ALA A 58 6.38 15.70 0.95
CA ALA A 58 5.25 15.12 0.23
C ALA A 58 5.71 14.06 -0.79
N TRP A 59 6.81 14.32 -1.49
CA TRP A 59 7.40 13.38 -2.44
C TRP A 59 7.91 12.11 -1.76
N ARG A 60 8.67 12.23 -0.65
CA ARG A 60 9.14 11.08 0.14
C ARG A 60 7.98 10.21 0.64
N ARG A 61 6.92 10.82 1.17
CA ARG A 61 5.72 10.10 1.60
C ARG A 61 5.02 9.36 0.44
N THR A 62 4.99 9.98 -0.73
CA THR A 62 4.40 9.38 -1.94
C THR A 62 5.21 8.17 -2.41
N ILE A 63 6.55 8.28 -2.46
CA ILE A 63 7.44 7.16 -2.82
C ILE A 63 7.29 6.01 -1.84
N ASN A 64 7.28 6.29 -0.53
CA ASN A 64 7.11 5.24 0.48
C ASN A 64 5.79 4.48 0.24
N LYS A 65 4.68 5.20 0.04
CA LYS A 65 3.41 4.55 -0.31
C LYS A 65 3.47 3.74 -1.60
N MET A 66 4.13 4.26 -2.64
CA MET A 66 4.31 3.52 -3.89
C MET A 66 5.10 2.22 -3.70
N ALA A 67 6.20 2.27 -2.95
CA ALA A 67 7.03 1.11 -2.65
C ALA A 67 6.29 0.09 -1.78
N ASP A 68 5.59 0.57 -0.73
CA ASP A 68 4.77 -0.25 0.15
C ASP A 68 3.70 -0.98 -0.66
N TYR A 69 2.94 -0.27 -1.49
CA TYR A 69 1.91 -0.87 -2.35
C TYR A 69 2.48 -1.92 -3.29
N PHE A 70 3.57 -1.58 -3.98
CA PHE A 70 4.20 -2.50 -4.90
C PHE A 70 4.64 -3.79 -4.20
N CYS A 71 5.26 -3.66 -3.02
CA CYS A 71 5.69 -4.79 -2.20
C CYS A 71 4.51 -5.64 -1.74
N TRP A 72 3.49 -5.00 -1.16
CA TRP A 72 2.32 -5.68 -0.61
C TRP A 72 1.45 -6.36 -1.66
N VAL A 73 1.24 -5.74 -2.82
CA VAL A 73 0.48 -6.34 -3.94
C VAL A 73 1.25 -7.52 -4.54
N THR A 74 2.56 -7.39 -4.68
CA THR A 74 3.43 -8.50 -5.11
C THR A 74 3.37 -9.65 -4.12
N LEU A 75 3.48 -9.37 -2.82
CA LEU A 75 3.38 -10.37 -1.76
C LEU A 75 2.02 -11.08 -1.78
N ALA A 76 0.92 -10.35 -1.95
CA ALA A 76 -0.42 -10.93 -2.09
C ALA A 76 -0.53 -11.84 -3.32
N GLY A 77 0.05 -11.44 -4.45
CA GLY A 77 0.16 -12.27 -5.65
C GLY A 77 0.92 -13.57 -5.39
N LEU A 78 2.05 -13.48 -4.68
CA LEU A 78 2.86 -14.64 -4.31
C LEU A 78 2.10 -15.58 -3.37
N CYS A 79 1.41 -15.06 -2.35
CA CYS A 79 0.53 -15.83 -1.48
C CYS A 79 -0.60 -16.52 -2.26
N GLY A 80 -1.05 -15.92 -3.37
CA GLY A 80 -2.14 -16.46 -4.18
C GLY A 80 -1.69 -17.66 -4.98
N ARG A 81 -0.45 -17.60 -5.49
CA ARG A 81 0.19 -18.71 -6.20
C ARG A 81 0.71 -19.80 -5.27
N SER A 82 1.14 -19.46 -4.05
CA SER A 82 1.61 -20.48 -3.10
C SER A 82 0.45 -21.11 -2.32
N VAL A 83 -0.24 -20.32 -1.51
CA VAL A 83 -1.27 -20.80 -0.58
C VAL A 83 -2.61 -21.00 -1.29
N GLY A 84 -2.94 -20.16 -2.27
CA GLY A 84 -4.19 -20.29 -3.04
C GLY A 84 -4.27 -21.57 -3.86
N ILE A 85 -3.12 -22.11 -4.34
CA ILE A 85 -3.05 -23.41 -5.02
C ILE A 85 -3.29 -24.56 -4.01
N VAL A 86 -2.73 -24.46 -2.81
CA VAL A 86 -2.87 -25.49 -1.76
C VAL A 86 -4.29 -25.54 -1.19
N LEU A 87 -4.94 -24.38 -1.01
CA LEU A 87 -6.27 -24.27 -0.42
C LEU A 87 -7.42 -24.30 -1.46
N GLY A 88 -7.10 -24.28 -2.77
CA GLY A 88 -8.07 -24.23 -3.86
C GLY A 88 -8.82 -22.89 -4.00
N ILE A 89 -8.66 -21.98 -3.04
CA ILE A 89 -9.26 -20.64 -3.03
C ILE A 89 -8.20 -19.66 -2.50
N PRO A 90 -7.94 -18.52 -3.18
CA PRO A 90 -6.91 -17.54 -2.77
C PRO A 90 -7.39 -16.64 -1.61
N ILE A 91 -7.94 -17.23 -0.56
CA ILE A 91 -8.53 -16.53 0.60
C ILE A 91 -7.49 -15.63 1.27
N VAL A 92 -6.26 -16.13 1.43
CA VAL A 92 -5.18 -15.38 2.09
C VAL A 92 -4.80 -14.13 1.30
N SER A 93 -4.66 -14.23 -0.02
CA SER A 93 -4.38 -13.07 -0.87
C SER A 93 -5.49 -12.04 -0.86
N MET A 94 -6.74 -12.50 -0.92
CA MET A 94 -7.91 -11.61 -0.88
C MET A 94 -8.01 -10.90 0.47
N ALA A 95 -7.77 -11.62 1.58
CA ALA A 95 -7.74 -11.02 2.91
C ALA A 95 -6.61 -10.00 3.06
N LEU A 96 -5.41 -10.32 2.54
CA LEU A 96 -4.27 -9.42 2.59
C LEU A 96 -4.56 -8.12 1.81
N LEU A 97 -5.01 -8.22 0.55
CA LEU A 97 -5.38 -7.06 -0.26
C LEU A 97 -6.50 -6.24 0.39
N LEU A 98 -7.53 -6.89 0.95
CA LEU A 98 -8.61 -6.20 1.66
C LEU A 98 -8.09 -5.39 2.86
N ILE A 99 -7.17 -5.95 3.65
CA ILE A 99 -6.59 -5.25 4.80
C ILE A 99 -5.78 -4.04 4.33
N ILE A 100 -4.86 -4.22 3.37
CA ILE A 100 -3.99 -3.14 2.88
C ILE A 100 -4.83 -2.00 2.29
N TYR A 101 -5.72 -2.31 1.34
CA TYR A 101 -6.57 -1.27 0.75
C TYR A 101 -7.53 -0.65 1.76
N GLY A 102 -8.03 -1.43 2.71
CA GLY A 102 -8.87 -0.92 3.79
C GLY A 102 -8.17 0.13 4.63
N ILE A 103 -6.93 -0.15 5.06
CA ILE A 103 -6.09 0.81 5.80
C ILE A 103 -5.86 2.07 4.96
N GLU A 104 -5.59 1.93 3.67
CA GLU A 104 -5.29 3.09 2.83
C GLU A 104 -6.51 3.96 2.51
N ILE A 105 -7.66 3.33 2.24
CA ILE A 105 -8.93 4.02 2.08
C ILE A 105 -9.24 4.80 3.36
N SER A 106 -8.96 4.22 4.53
CA SER A 106 -9.10 4.92 5.81
C SER A 106 -8.20 6.14 5.90
N SER A 107 -6.93 6.01 5.48
CA SER A 107 -5.98 7.12 5.39
C SER A 107 -6.51 8.26 4.49
N CYS A 108 -6.99 7.92 3.29
CA CYS A 108 -7.56 8.86 2.33
C CYS A 108 -8.80 9.57 2.88
N LEU A 109 -9.72 8.80 3.49
CA LEU A 109 -10.96 9.31 4.06
C LEU A 109 -10.69 10.23 5.26
N ASN A 110 -9.70 9.90 6.09
CA ASN A 110 -9.33 10.74 7.23
C ASN A 110 -8.79 12.11 6.75
N ASN A 111 -7.91 12.11 5.73
CA ASN A 111 -7.44 13.34 5.09
C ASN A 111 -8.60 14.15 4.46
N TYR A 112 -9.57 13.47 3.83
CA TYR A 112 -10.76 14.10 3.27
C TYR A 112 -11.68 14.73 4.34
N PHE A 113 -11.97 14.01 5.43
CA PHE A 113 -12.83 14.49 6.50
C PHE A 113 -12.25 15.69 7.23
N GLU A 114 -10.94 15.68 7.46
CA GLU A 114 -10.24 16.80 8.08
C GLU A 114 -10.27 18.06 7.17
N TYR A 115 -10.05 17.87 5.87
CA TYR A 115 -10.25 18.93 4.87
C TYR A 115 -11.70 19.46 4.88
N LYS A 116 -12.71 18.61 5.04
CA LYS A 116 -14.13 19.03 5.19
C LYS A 116 -14.46 19.61 6.56
N GLY A 117 -13.58 19.48 7.56
CA GLY A 117 -13.82 19.95 8.94
C GLY A 117 -14.69 19.01 9.77
N ILE A 118 -14.92 17.79 9.28
CA ILE A 118 -15.65 16.74 9.99
C ILE A 118 -14.66 16.08 10.94
N LYS A 119 -14.84 16.24 12.25
CA LYS A 119 -13.94 15.69 13.30
C LYS A 119 -14.03 14.16 13.48
N LYS A 120 -14.44 13.41 12.46
CA LYS A 120 -14.64 11.96 12.53
C LYS A 120 -13.47 11.25 11.86
N ARG A 121 -12.63 10.57 12.65
CA ARG A 121 -11.62 9.64 12.13
C ARG A 121 -12.31 8.34 11.73
N PHE A 122 -11.99 7.84 10.55
CA PHE A 122 -12.55 6.60 10.01
C PHE A 122 -11.44 5.56 9.94
N ASN A 123 -11.63 4.43 10.63
CA ASN A 123 -10.70 3.31 10.67
C ASN A 123 -11.39 2.08 10.06
N PHE A 124 -10.72 1.39 9.15
CA PHE A 124 -11.24 0.19 8.50
C PHE A 124 -11.54 -0.94 9.49
N PHE A 125 -10.71 -1.08 10.54
CA PHE A 125 -10.93 -2.07 11.61
C PHE A 125 -12.20 -1.84 12.42
N LYS A 126 -12.63 -0.58 12.54
CA LYS A 126 -13.93 -0.23 13.15
C LYS A 126 -15.12 -0.76 12.34
N LEU A 127 -14.94 -0.95 11.03
CA LEU A 127 -15.93 -1.52 10.12
C LEU A 127 -15.96 -3.06 10.18
N ILE A 128 -14.82 -3.68 10.46
CA ILE A 128 -14.69 -5.14 10.64
C ILE A 128 -15.12 -5.58 12.05
N GLY A 129 -15.43 -4.65 12.95
CA GLY A 129 -15.94 -4.94 14.29
C GLY A 129 -14.87 -5.42 15.28
N LYS A 130 -13.58 -5.34 14.92
CA LYS A 130 -12.45 -5.71 15.79
C LYS A 130 -11.78 -4.48 16.37
N LYS A 131 -12.35 -3.93 17.46
CA LYS A 131 -11.75 -2.80 18.19
C LYS A 131 -10.41 -3.15 18.85
N GLU A 132 -10.24 -4.40 19.31
CA GLU A 132 -9.01 -4.84 20.01
C GLU A 132 -7.74 -4.76 19.15
N ILE A 133 -7.86 -4.81 17.82
CA ILE A 133 -6.72 -4.67 16.91
C ILE A 133 -6.34 -3.19 16.72
N ASP A 134 -7.31 -2.27 16.85
CA ASP A 134 -7.09 -0.81 16.77
C ASP A 134 -6.16 -0.37 17.92
N ASP A 135 -6.46 -0.82 19.15
CA ASP A 135 -5.67 -0.50 20.35
C ASP A 135 -4.24 -1.05 20.25
N ALA A 136 -4.05 -2.26 19.71
CA ALA A 136 -2.73 -2.87 19.56
C ALA A 136 -1.85 -2.25 18.46
N LEU A 137 -2.44 -1.55 17.48
CA LEU A 137 -1.73 -0.88 16.39
C LEU A 137 -1.38 0.57 16.73
N GLU A 138 -2.16 1.25 17.58
CA GLU A 138 -1.82 2.59 18.10
C GLU A 138 -0.62 2.57 19.07
N ASP A 139 -0.33 1.41 19.67
CA ASP A 139 0.76 1.22 20.64
C ASP A 139 2.14 0.93 20.01
N ILE A 140 2.28 0.93 18.67
CA ILE A 140 3.61 0.91 18.04
C ILE A 140 4.08 2.37 17.97
N PRO A 141 5.03 2.81 18.82
CA PRO A 141 5.45 4.20 18.86
C PRO A 141 6.09 4.56 17.50
N GLU A 142 5.72 5.72 16.95
CA GLU A 142 6.38 6.33 15.77
C GLU A 142 7.91 6.56 16.01
N GLU A 143 8.41 6.35 17.23
CA GLU A 143 9.79 6.60 17.69
C GLU A 143 10.85 5.63 17.13
N ALA A 144 10.47 4.55 16.44
CA ALA A 144 11.46 3.61 15.88
C ALA A 144 12.07 4.06 14.53
N GLN A 145 11.53 5.09 13.87
CA GLN A 145 12.03 5.53 12.55
C GLN A 145 13.12 6.63 12.61
N GLU A 146 13.30 7.31 13.74
CA GLU A 146 14.34 8.35 13.87
C GLU A 146 15.69 7.82 14.37
N ALA A 147 15.72 6.64 15.01
CA ALA A 147 16.96 6.07 15.58
C ALA A 147 17.91 5.45 14.54
N GLU A 148 17.43 5.03 13.36
CA GLU A 148 18.26 4.43 12.30
C GLU A 148 18.87 5.47 11.34
N LEU A 149 18.60 6.77 11.51
CA LEU A 149 19.15 7.84 10.67
C LEU A 149 20.34 8.59 11.30
N GLU A 150 20.71 8.26 12.55
CA GLU A 150 21.88 8.83 13.24
C GLU A 150 22.98 7.81 13.60
N GLU A 151 22.85 6.52 13.23
CA GLU A 151 23.95 5.53 13.20
C GLU A 151 24.47 5.29 11.77
#